data_AF-A0A3S9HJJ6-F1
#
_entry.id   AF-A0A3S9HJJ6-F1
#
_cell.length_a   1.000
_cell.length_b   1.000
_cell.length_c   1.000
_cell.angle_alpha   90.00
_cell.angle_beta   90.00
_cell.angle_gamma   90.00
#
_symmetry.space_group_name_H-M   'P 1'
#
loop_
_entity.id
_entity.type
_entity.pdbx_description
1 polymer ?
#
loop_
_entity_poly.entity_id
_entity_poly.type
_entity_poly.pdbx_seq_one_letter_code
_entity_poly.pdbx_strand_id
1 'polypeptide(L)'
;MNSLMKLLERRTLSLKLVFGYATLLTLLLVTGIYNLAVQRQLIDGFDKLYSDDLLGVSAAKDAQINYLVMGRELRQAVLAQDPAVRASAMQEVAKAEAAVQKELETLRPTVFREENKRNLARFEADYAAYRVNVEKVVTMLAHFASAIDPTAT
;
A
#
# COMPACT_ATOMS: atom_id res chain seq x y z
N MET A 1 -21.91 -62.10 -28.99
CA MET A 1 -21.44 -61.52 -27.72
C MET A 1 -20.28 -62.27 -27.03
N ASN A 2 -19.62 -63.26 -27.65
CA ASN A 2 -18.46 -63.97 -27.03
C ASN A 2 -17.10 -63.69 -27.68
N SER A 3 -17.02 -62.82 -28.71
CA SER A 3 -15.76 -62.53 -29.40
C SER A 3 -14.90 -61.48 -28.68
N LEU A 4 -15.51 -60.62 -27.86
CA LEU A 4 -14.78 -59.70 -26.99
C LEU A 4 -14.10 -60.45 -25.83
N MET A 5 -14.76 -61.45 -25.26
CA MET A 5 -14.19 -62.30 -24.19
C MET A 5 -13.03 -63.17 -24.69
N LYS A 6 -13.13 -63.74 -25.90
CA LYS A 6 -12.04 -64.53 -26.51
C LYS A 6 -10.81 -63.70 -26.89
N LEU A 7 -10.97 -62.39 -27.17
CA LEU A 7 -9.84 -61.50 -27.42
C LEU A 7 -9.09 -61.15 -26.13
N LEU A 8 -9.80 -61.05 -24.99
CA LEU A 8 -9.22 -60.80 -23.67
C LEU A 8 -8.48 -62.01 -23.08
N GLU A 9 -8.90 -63.24 -23.40
CA GLU A 9 -8.26 -64.47 -22.88
C GLU A 9 -6.84 -64.70 -23.43
N ARG A 10 -6.50 -64.08 -24.58
CA ARG A 10 -5.22 -64.34 -25.27
C ARG A 10 -4.19 -63.22 -25.13
N ARG A 11 -4.56 -62.06 -24.59
CA ARG A 11 -3.66 -60.91 -24.40
C ARG A 11 -3.38 -60.69 -22.92
N THR A 12 -2.32 -61.39 -22.51
CA THR A 12 -1.37 -61.14 -21.41
C THR A 12 -1.88 -60.32 -20.21
N LEU A 13 -1.75 -60.92 -19.02
CA LEU A 13 -1.80 -60.29 -17.70
C LEU A 13 -1.21 -58.86 -17.65
N SER A 14 -0.18 -58.61 -18.46
CA SER A 14 0.45 -57.31 -18.67
C SER A 14 -0.52 -56.20 -19.08
N LEU A 15 -1.54 -56.46 -19.90
CA LEU A 15 -2.46 -55.42 -20.36
C LEU A 15 -3.39 -54.93 -19.24
N LYS A 16 -3.88 -55.85 -18.39
CA LYS A 16 -4.68 -55.49 -17.20
C LYS A 16 -3.86 -54.67 -16.20
N LEU A 17 -2.58 -55.01 -16.05
CA LEU A 17 -1.66 -54.29 -15.16
C LEU A 17 -1.32 -52.89 -15.70
N VAL A 18 -1.11 -52.75 -17.02
CA VAL A 18 -0.89 -51.47 -17.70
C VAL A 18 -2.09 -50.54 -17.55
N PHE A 19 -3.33 -51.05 -17.66
CA PHE A 19 -4.53 -50.24 -17.43
C PHE A 19 -4.64 -49.71 -15.99
N GLY A 20 -4.34 -50.55 -15.00
CA GLY A 20 -4.31 -50.11 -13.60
C GLY A 20 -3.25 -49.02 -13.36
N TYR A 21 -2.05 -49.22 -13.88
CA TYR A 21 -0.96 -48.26 -13.75
C TYR A 21 -1.23 -46.96 -14.51
N ALA A 22 -1.79 -47.04 -15.72
CA ALA A 22 -2.19 -45.88 -16.51
C ALA A 22 -3.29 -45.05 -15.81
N THR A 23 -4.21 -45.71 -15.11
CA THR A 23 -5.25 -45.03 -14.32
C THR A 23 -4.64 -44.26 -13.16
N LEU A 24 -3.73 -44.89 -12.39
CA LEU A 24 -3.01 -44.22 -11.31
C LEU A 24 -2.16 -43.05 -11.79
N LEU A 25 -1.43 -43.22 -12.90
CA LEU A 25 -0.65 -42.15 -13.52
C LEU A 25 -1.54 -41.00 -13.96
N THR A 26 -2.70 -41.28 -14.54
CA THR A 26 -3.67 -40.26 -14.97
C THR A 26 -4.20 -39.46 -13.78
N LEU A 27 -4.55 -40.13 -12.67
CA LEU A 27 -5.00 -39.47 -11.44
C LEU A 27 -3.90 -38.55 -10.87
N LEU A 28 -2.65 -39.02 -10.83
CA LEU A 28 -1.50 -38.21 -10.43
C LEU A 28 -1.34 -36.97 -11.32
N LEU A 29 -1.46 -37.15 -12.64
CA LEU A 29 -1.31 -36.06 -13.61
C LEU A 29 -2.42 -35.01 -13.47
N VAL A 30 -3.67 -35.45 -13.34
CA VAL A 30 -4.82 -34.55 -13.13
C VAL A 30 -4.67 -33.78 -11.82
N THR A 31 -4.29 -34.47 -10.74
CA THR A 31 -4.08 -33.84 -9.42
C THR A 31 -2.89 -32.87 -9.45
N GLY A 32 -1.82 -33.20 -10.17
CA GLY A 32 -0.67 -32.32 -10.38
C GLY A 32 -1.04 -31.04 -11.14
N ILE A 33 -1.78 -31.17 -12.24
CA ILE A 33 -2.26 -30.02 -13.02
C ILE A 33 -3.22 -29.16 -12.19
N TYR A 34 -4.16 -29.79 -11.48
CA TYR A 34 -5.12 -29.09 -10.63
C TYR A 34 -4.42 -28.31 -9.51
N ASN A 35 -3.48 -28.94 -8.80
CA ASN A 35 -2.68 -28.27 -7.78
C ASN A 35 -1.88 -27.10 -8.36
N LEU A 36 -1.26 -27.27 -9.53
CA LEU A 36 -0.50 -26.20 -10.16
C LEU A 36 -1.39 -25.02 -10.59
N ALA A 37 -2.61 -25.29 -11.04
CA ALA A 37 -3.58 -24.26 -11.39
C ALA A 37 -4.08 -23.49 -10.15
N VAL A 38 -4.39 -24.21 -9.05
CA VAL A 38 -4.80 -23.60 -7.78
C VAL A 38 -3.65 -22.80 -7.15
N GLN A 39 -2.43 -23.33 -7.21
CA GLN A 39 -1.25 -22.66 -6.65
C GLN A 39 -0.91 -21.36 -7.39
N ARG A 40 -1.11 -21.30 -8.72
CA ARG A 40 -1.00 -20.05 -9.48
C ARG A 40 -2.02 -19.00 -9.05
N GLN A 41 -3.28 -19.39 -8.86
CA GLN A 41 -4.31 -18.46 -8.36
C GLN A 41 -4.00 -17.93 -6.95
N LEU A 42 -3.41 -18.76 -6.09
CA LEU A 42 -2.99 -18.35 -4.76
C LEU A 42 -1.79 -17.39 -4.84
N ILE A 43 -0.79 -17.66 -5.66
CA ILE A 43 0.39 -16.79 -5.83
C ILE A 43 -0.02 -15.43 -6.42
N ASP A 44 -0.87 -15.40 -7.45
CA ASP A 44 -1.37 -14.14 -8.03
C ASP A 44 -2.19 -13.32 -7.02
N GLY A 45 -2.92 -13.99 -6.12
CA GLY A 45 -3.63 -13.36 -5.02
C GLY A 45 -2.69 -12.82 -3.92
N PHE A 46 -1.60 -13.53 -3.64
CA PHE A 46 -0.58 -13.11 -2.69
C PHE A 46 0.25 -11.93 -3.20
N ASP A 47 0.61 -11.89 -4.49
CA ASP A 47 1.36 -10.78 -5.06
C ASP A 47 0.56 -9.48 -5.03
N LYS A 48 -0.75 -9.52 -5.32
CA LYS A 48 -1.64 -8.36 -5.13
C LYS A 48 -1.77 -7.95 -3.68
N LEU A 49 -1.92 -8.91 -2.76
CA LEU A 49 -2.02 -8.61 -1.33
C LEU A 49 -0.71 -8.01 -0.81
N TYR A 50 0.44 -8.47 -1.27
CA TYR A 50 1.75 -8.03 -0.80
C TYR A 50 2.17 -6.70 -1.44
N SER A 51 1.99 -6.51 -2.76
CA SER A 51 2.35 -5.26 -3.42
C SER A 51 1.40 -4.12 -3.08
N ASP A 52 0.10 -4.39 -3.00
CA ASP A 52 -0.89 -3.32 -2.85
C ASP A 52 -1.17 -3.00 -1.38
N ASP A 53 -1.32 -4.00 -0.49
CA ASP A 53 -1.60 -3.71 0.93
C ASP A 53 -0.34 -3.26 1.70
N LEU A 54 0.87 -3.77 1.44
CA LEU A 54 2.06 -3.31 2.18
C LEU A 54 2.55 -1.93 1.76
N LEU A 55 2.54 -1.64 0.45
CA LEU A 55 2.92 -0.32 -0.05
C LEU A 55 1.92 0.73 0.42
N GLY A 56 0.63 0.41 0.39
CA GLY A 56 -0.42 1.27 0.95
C GLY A 56 -0.28 1.47 2.46
N VAL A 57 -0.04 0.41 3.23
CA VAL A 57 0.14 0.53 4.69
C VAL A 57 1.41 1.32 5.03
N SER A 58 2.50 1.16 4.28
CA SER A 58 3.72 1.96 4.47
C SER A 58 3.45 3.42 4.17
N ALA A 59 2.90 3.74 3.00
CA ALA A 59 2.58 5.11 2.61
C ALA A 59 1.63 5.78 3.62
N ALA A 60 0.62 5.05 4.15
CA ALA A 60 -0.26 5.56 5.19
C ALA A 60 0.48 5.88 6.50
N LYS A 61 1.43 5.03 6.91
CA LYS A 61 2.27 5.26 8.09
C LYS A 61 3.23 6.44 7.88
N ASP A 62 3.86 6.51 6.71
CA ASP A 62 4.80 7.58 6.37
C ASP A 62 4.06 8.93 6.29
N ALA A 63 2.85 8.96 5.73
CA ALA A 63 1.98 10.13 5.77
C ALA A 63 1.64 10.55 7.22
N GLN A 64 1.31 9.60 8.10
CA GLN A 64 1.05 9.89 9.50
C GLN A 64 2.27 10.46 10.23
N ILE A 65 3.45 9.89 10.01
CA ILE A 65 4.70 10.36 10.62
C ILE A 65 4.98 11.79 10.17
N ASN A 66 4.93 12.05 8.86
CA ASN A 66 5.19 13.38 8.32
C ASN A 66 4.15 14.41 8.80
N TYR A 67 2.88 14.02 8.96
CA TYR A 67 1.87 14.87 9.57
C TYR A 67 2.20 15.26 11.02
N LEU A 68 2.67 14.30 11.83
CA LEU A 68 3.09 14.56 13.22
C LEU A 68 4.33 15.47 13.28
N VAL A 69 5.30 15.25 12.38
CA VAL A 69 6.47 16.12 12.22
C VAL A 69 6.01 17.54 11.88
N MET A 70 5.10 17.71 10.91
CA MET A 70 4.56 19.01 10.52
C MET A 70 3.99 19.78 11.73
N GLY A 71 3.19 19.12 12.56
CA GLY A 71 2.63 19.74 13.78
C GLY A 71 3.68 20.07 14.85
N ARG A 72 4.73 19.24 14.98
CA ARG A 72 5.84 19.49 15.91
C ARG A 72 6.65 20.71 15.48
N GLU A 73 7.08 20.74 14.22
CA GLU A 73 7.92 21.81 13.67
C GLU A 73 7.15 23.13 13.62
N LEU A 74 5.84 23.10 13.34
CA LEU A 74 5.00 24.29 13.43
C LEU A 74 4.99 24.88 14.85
N ARG A 75 4.84 24.02 15.87
CA ARG A 75 4.90 24.48 17.27
C ARG A 75 6.28 25.04 17.61
N GLN A 76 7.35 24.42 17.12
CA GLN A 76 8.71 24.92 17.30
C GLN A 76 8.90 26.29 16.65
N ALA A 77 8.38 26.50 15.43
CA ALA A 77 8.42 27.80 14.75
C ALA A 77 7.67 28.89 15.54
N VAL A 78 6.51 28.55 16.11
CA VAL A 78 5.72 29.47 16.95
C VAL A 78 6.45 29.85 18.24
N LEU A 79 7.15 28.90 18.88
CA LEU A 79 7.84 29.11 20.16
C LEU A 79 9.25 29.69 20.01
N ALA A 80 9.86 29.59 18.83
CA ALA A 80 11.22 30.05 18.58
C ALA A 80 11.32 31.57 18.69
N GLN A 81 12.17 32.03 19.60
CA GLN A 81 12.53 33.45 19.75
C GLN A 81 13.60 33.87 18.74
N ASP A 82 14.50 32.95 18.37
CA ASP A 82 15.54 33.16 17.37
C ASP A 82 14.96 33.08 15.94
N PRO A 83 15.11 34.12 15.11
CA PRO A 83 14.70 34.12 13.71
C PRO A 83 15.27 32.96 12.88
N ALA A 84 16.52 32.55 13.14
CA ALA A 84 17.16 31.46 12.40
C ALA A 84 16.54 30.10 12.75
N VAL A 85 16.26 29.86 14.03
CA VAL A 85 15.57 28.64 14.50
C VAL A 85 14.14 28.60 13.96
N ARG A 86 13.46 29.75 13.92
CA ARG A 86 12.12 29.86 13.34
C ARG A 86 12.11 29.55 11.84
N ALA A 87 13.04 30.12 11.08
CA ALA A 87 13.16 29.89 9.65
C ALA A 87 13.45 28.42 9.33
N SER A 88 14.33 27.79 10.10
CA SER A 88 14.65 26.36 9.97
C SER A 88 13.42 25.48 10.25
N ALA A 89 12.72 25.71 11.37
CA ALA A 89 11.50 24.98 11.70
C ALA A 89 10.41 25.15 10.62
N MET A 90 10.27 26.36 10.07
CA MET A 90 9.37 26.65 8.94
C MET A 90 9.73 25.88 7.67
N GLN A 91 11.03 25.72 7.39
CA GLN A 91 11.48 24.91 6.26
C GLN A 91 11.13 23.43 6.46
N GLU A 92 11.28 22.91 7.68
CA GLU A 92 10.91 21.53 8.01
C GLU A 92 9.39 21.29 7.94
N VAL A 93 8.56 22.28 8.31
CA VAL A 93 7.10 22.23 8.07
C VAL A 93 6.79 22.05 6.59
N ALA A 94 7.40 22.86 5.71
CA ALA A 94 7.16 22.78 4.28
C ALA A 94 7.65 21.44 3.67
N LYS A 95 8.78 20.91 4.13
CA LYS A 95 9.27 19.57 3.74
C LYS A 95 8.30 18.48 4.16
N ALA A 96 7.83 18.53 5.41
CA ALA A 96 6.88 17.56 5.93
C ALA A 96 5.54 17.61 5.17
N GLU A 97 5.04 18.80 4.82
CA GLU A 97 3.85 18.98 3.99
C GLU A 97 4.00 18.30 2.62
N ALA A 98 5.11 18.57 1.93
CA ALA A 98 5.41 17.96 0.64
C ALA A 98 5.51 16.42 0.73
N ALA A 99 6.09 15.92 1.83
CA ALA A 99 6.18 14.49 2.08
C ALA A 99 4.80 13.84 2.30
N VAL A 100 3.93 14.44 3.13
CA VAL A 100 2.54 13.94 3.31
C VAL A 100 1.82 13.88 1.98
N GLN A 101 1.92 14.91 1.15
CA GLN A 101 1.27 14.94 -0.16
C GLN A 101 1.76 13.81 -1.08
N LYS A 102 3.06 13.58 -1.14
CA LYS A 102 3.67 12.52 -1.93
C LYS A 102 3.21 11.13 -1.47
N GLU A 103 3.16 10.90 -0.15
CA GLU A 103 2.69 9.63 0.38
C GLU A 103 1.19 9.42 0.12
N LEU A 104 0.38 10.48 0.15
CA LEU A 104 -1.04 10.40 -0.23
C LEU A 104 -1.23 10.05 -1.71
N GLU A 105 -0.41 10.61 -2.61
CA GLU A 105 -0.43 10.25 -4.03
C GLU A 105 -0.10 8.77 -4.26
N THR A 106 0.80 8.23 -3.44
CA THR A 106 1.18 6.81 -3.46
C THR A 106 0.08 5.92 -2.84
N LEU A 107 -0.62 6.41 -1.81
CA LEU A 107 -1.68 5.70 -1.10
C LEU A 107 -3.00 5.61 -1.88
N ARG A 108 -3.38 6.65 -2.63
CA ARG A 108 -4.64 6.67 -3.40
C ARG A 108 -4.89 5.43 -4.27
N PRO A 109 -3.95 4.96 -5.10
CA PRO A 109 -4.17 3.78 -5.94
C PRO A 109 -4.21 2.46 -5.17
N THR A 110 -3.63 2.38 -3.97
CA THR A 110 -3.60 1.15 -3.18
C THR A 110 -4.89 0.94 -2.37
N VAL A 111 -5.72 1.98 -2.23
CA VAL A 111 -6.96 1.92 -1.43
C VAL A 111 -8.14 1.47 -2.28
N PHE A 112 -8.40 0.16 -2.30
CA PHE A 112 -9.49 -0.44 -3.08
C PHE A 112 -10.78 -0.71 -2.28
N ARG A 113 -10.68 -1.02 -0.97
CA ARG A 113 -11.85 -1.32 -0.11
C ARG A 113 -12.68 -0.04 0.12
N GLU A 114 -14.00 -0.13 -0.04
CA GLU A 114 -14.91 1.03 0.09
C GLU A 114 -14.84 1.73 1.46
N GLU A 115 -14.65 0.97 2.53
CA GLU A 115 -14.42 1.53 3.86
C GLU A 115 -13.15 2.38 3.94
N ASN A 116 -12.05 1.87 3.39
CA ASN A 116 -10.77 2.56 3.38
C ASN A 116 -10.82 3.80 2.49
N LYS A 117 -11.56 3.77 1.38
CA LYS A 117 -11.80 4.96 0.54
C LYS A 117 -12.52 6.07 1.32
N ARG A 118 -13.54 5.72 2.12
CA ARG A 118 -14.22 6.70 2.98
C ARG A 118 -13.29 7.28 4.04
N ASN A 119 -12.47 6.44 4.67
CA ASN A 119 -11.50 6.88 5.68
C ASN A 119 -10.43 7.82 5.06
N LEU A 120 -9.93 7.48 3.87
CA LEU A 120 -8.98 8.32 3.13
C LEU A 120 -9.61 9.66 2.75
N ALA A 121 -10.83 9.66 2.18
CA ALA A 121 -11.52 10.89 1.81
C ALA A 121 -11.78 11.81 3.02
N ARG A 122 -12.14 11.22 4.18
CA ARG A 122 -12.29 11.97 5.43
C ARG A 122 -10.96 12.58 5.88
N PHE A 123 -9.89 11.80 5.86
CA PHE A 123 -8.55 12.28 6.20
C PHE A 123 -8.12 13.43 5.27
N GLU A 124 -8.32 13.30 3.96
CA GLU A 124 -7.96 14.36 3.00
C GLU A 124 -8.74 15.65 3.24
N ALA A 125 -10.02 15.56 3.59
CA ALA A 125 -10.84 16.71 3.95
C ALA A 125 -10.34 17.39 5.24
N ASP A 126 -10.08 16.61 6.29
CA ASP A 126 -9.58 17.12 7.57
C ASP A 126 -8.16 17.71 7.41
N TYR A 127 -7.32 17.09 6.59
CA TYR A 127 -5.96 17.55 6.29
C TYR A 127 -5.97 18.84 5.48
N ALA A 128 -6.86 18.99 4.49
CA ALA A 128 -7.02 20.24 3.75
C ALA A 128 -7.40 21.40 4.69
N ALA A 129 -8.32 21.16 5.63
CA ALA A 129 -8.67 22.16 6.65
C ALA A 129 -7.48 22.49 7.56
N TYR A 130 -6.70 21.48 7.96
CA TYR A 130 -5.48 21.68 8.75
C TYR A 130 -4.46 22.56 8.01
N ARG A 131 -4.19 22.28 6.72
CA ARG A 131 -3.25 23.07 5.90
C ARG A 131 -3.63 24.55 5.83
N VAL A 132 -4.90 24.86 5.62
CA VAL A 132 -5.39 26.25 5.64
C VAL A 132 -5.12 26.93 6.98
N ASN A 133 -5.22 26.19 8.09
CA ASN A 133 -4.92 26.73 9.41
C ASN A 133 -3.41 26.91 9.64
N VAL A 134 -2.58 25.97 9.17
CA VAL A 134 -1.12 26.11 9.19
C VAL A 134 -0.71 27.36 8.42
N GLU A 135 -1.21 27.55 7.20
CA GLU A 135 -0.92 28.72 6.36
C GLU A 135 -1.26 30.02 7.09
N LYS A 136 -2.43 30.11 7.74
CA LYS A 136 -2.80 31.28 8.57
C LYS A 136 -1.78 31.56 9.67
N VAL A 137 -1.34 30.52 10.40
CA VAL A 137 -0.33 30.68 11.46
C VAL A 137 0.99 31.17 10.88
N VAL A 138 1.41 30.64 9.73
CA VAL A 138 2.63 31.06 9.03
C VAL A 138 2.54 32.53 8.61
N THR A 139 1.42 32.95 8.03
CA THR A 139 1.20 34.36 7.66
C THR A 139 1.23 35.28 8.88
N MET A 140 0.63 34.87 10.01
CA MET A 140 0.68 35.62 11.26
C MET A 140 2.11 35.76 11.77
N LEU A 141 2.90 34.68 11.79
CA LEU A 141 4.29 34.70 12.22
C LEU A 141 5.16 35.60 11.33
N ALA A 142 4.93 35.59 10.02
CA ALA A 142 5.61 36.47 9.07
C ALA A 142 5.29 37.95 9.35
N HIS A 143 4.03 38.28 9.61
CA HIS A 143 3.61 39.63 9.95
C HIS A 143 4.23 40.12 11.27
N PHE A 144 4.28 39.27 12.30
CA PHE A 144 4.95 39.60 13.57
C PHE A 144 6.46 39.83 13.37
N ALA A 145 7.12 39.03 12.54
CA ALA A 145 8.55 39.23 12.24
C ALA A 145 8.80 40.60 11.58
N SER A 146 7.96 41.02 10.63
CA SER A 146 8.09 42.34 9.97
C SER A 146 7.76 43.53 10.89
N ALA A 147 6.97 43.33 11.95
CA ALA A 147 6.60 44.41 12.86
C ALA A 147 7.67 44.69 13.95
N ILE A 148 8.61 43.77 14.17
CA ILE A 148 9.62 43.86 15.23
C ILE A 148 10.92 44.50 14.73
N ASP A 149 11.17 44.57 13.41
CA ASP A 149 12.35 45.25 12.85
C ASP A 149 11.96 46.39 11.89
N PRO A 150 11.83 47.64 12.38
CA PRO A 150 11.58 48.82 11.56
C PRO A 150 12.86 49.46 10.99
N THR A 151 14.03 48.81 11.08
CA THR A 151 15.34 49.44 10.75
C THR A 151 16.19 48.76 9.67
N ALA A 152 15.71 47.70 9.03
CA ALA A 152 16.40 47.11 7.88
C ALA A 152 15.96 47.74 6.54
N THR A 153 16.29 49.02 6.34
CA THR A 153 16.40 49.68 5.03
C THR A 153 17.77 50.29 4.89
#